data_AF-A0A9P6FPZ5-F1
#
_entry.id   AF-A0A9P6FPZ5-F1
#
_cell.length_a   1.000
_cell.length_b   1.000
_cell.length_c   1.000
_cell.angle_alpha   90.00
_cell.angle_beta   90.00
_cell.angle_gamma   90.00
#
_symmetry.space_group_name_H-M   'P 1'
#
loop_
_entity.id
_entity.type
_entity.pdbx_description
1 polymer ?
#
loop_
_entity_poly.entity_id
_entity_poly.type
_entity_poly.pdbx_seq_one_letter_code
_entity_poly.pdbx_strand_id
1 'polypeptide(L)'
;MGQRIYRIDHYLGKEMVKNIMILRFTNQIFSSCWDRNHISNVQITFKEKIGTEGRGGYFDEFGIMRDVMQNHLFQILSLIAMEAPASLNAEDIRNEKVKVLRAVPPVVDSEVLLGQYGKSEDGTLPAYLDDDTVPKGSKTATFAAATFHINNPRWQGVPFVLKCGKALDQQKVEVRIQFKDMGQSLFQKDIAARNELVIRVQPEEAVYLKMTQKLPGLGMDTVISELDLSYASRFTNLSVPDAYENLILDAIMGEQSNFVRSDELDEAWRIFTPVLHQIDRGQVPVEIYPYGSRGPRHLPDFIARFGFERHLQPYSWPETSQSTLTSTTASASGADSKL
;
A
#
# COMPACT_ATOMS: atom_id res chain seq x y z
N MET A 1 -4.73 -18.47 28.92
CA MET A 1 -5.70 -17.36 29.14
C MET A 1 -6.03 -16.53 27.88
N GLY A 2 -5.40 -16.73 26.72
CA GLY A 2 -5.67 -15.93 25.51
C GLY A 2 -6.78 -16.42 24.54
N GLN A 3 -7.26 -17.66 24.68
CA GLN A 3 -8.20 -18.30 23.72
C GLN A 3 -9.62 -17.69 23.66
N ARG A 4 -9.92 -16.61 24.39
CA ARG A 4 -11.27 -16.01 24.46
C ARG A 4 -11.32 -14.53 24.03
N ILE A 5 -10.20 -13.96 23.58
CA ILE A 5 -10.15 -12.54 23.20
C ILE A 5 -10.03 -12.45 21.67
N TYR A 6 -10.99 -11.74 21.07
CA TYR A 6 -11.10 -11.50 19.63
C TYR A 6 -10.90 -10.00 19.37
N ARG A 7 -9.65 -9.59 19.12
CA ARG A 7 -9.33 -8.18 18.81
C ARG A 7 -9.53 -7.93 17.33
N ILE A 8 -10.49 -7.08 17.01
CA ILE A 8 -10.84 -6.76 15.64
C ILE A 8 -9.81 -5.81 15.05
N ASP A 9 -9.24 -6.23 13.94
CA ASP A 9 -8.81 -5.35 12.87
C ASP A 9 -9.67 -5.71 11.65
N HIS A 10 -10.59 -4.83 11.26
CA HIS A 10 -11.55 -5.15 10.21
C HIS A 10 -10.90 -5.38 8.84
N TYR A 11 -9.66 -4.93 8.61
CA TYR A 11 -8.96 -5.24 7.35
C TYR A 11 -8.64 -6.73 7.22
N LEU A 12 -8.45 -7.46 8.32
CA LEU A 12 -8.27 -8.92 8.29
C LEU A 12 -9.53 -9.67 7.83
N GLY A 13 -10.70 -9.04 7.91
CA GLY A 13 -11.96 -9.58 7.40
C GLY A 13 -12.19 -9.35 5.90
N LYS A 14 -11.36 -8.53 5.24
CA LYS A 14 -11.54 -8.19 3.82
C LYS A 14 -11.08 -9.32 2.91
N GLU A 15 -11.87 -9.61 1.88
CA GLU A 15 -11.67 -10.71 0.94
C GLU A 15 -10.25 -10.75 0.36
N MET A 16 -9.78 -9.61 -0.15
CA MET A 16 -8.46 -9.52 -0.79
C MET A 16 -7.30 -9.59 0.20
N VAL A 17 -7.53 -9.26 1.47
CA VAL A 17 -6.52 -9.44 2.53
C VAL A 17 -6.40 -10.92 2.88
N LYS A 18 -7.53 -11.64 3.00
CA LYS A 18 -7.55 -13.10 3.18
C LYS A 18 -6.90 -13.83 2.00
N ASN A 19 -7.12 -13.34 0.77
CA ASN A 19 -6.55 -13.91 -0.44
C ASN A 19 -5.01 -13.82 -0.51
N ILE A 20 -4.35 -12.95 0.26
CA ILE A 20 -2.88 -12.83 0.27
C ILE A 20 -2.21 -14.18 0.59
N MET A 21 -2.69 -14.90 1.61
CA MET A 21 -2.11 -16.19 1.98
C MET A 21 -2.31 -17.25 0.89
N ILE A 22 -3.50 -17.27 0.28
CA ILE A 22 -3.82 -18.19 -0.82
C ILE A 22 -2.88 -17.88 -1.99
N LEU A 23 -2.82 -16.62 -2.43
CA LEU A 23 -1.98 -16.18 -3.54
C LEU A 23 -0.52 -16.59 -3.33
N ARG A 24 0.03 -16.40 -2.13
CA ARG A 24 1.44 -16.70 -1.82
C ARG A 24 1.74 -18.19 -1.73
N PHE A 25 0.90 -18.96 -1.05
CA PHE A 25 1.24 -20.32 -0.63
C PHE A 25 0.58 -21.43 -1.44
N THR A 26 -0.33 -21.10 -2.37
CA THR A 26 -0.93 -22.10 -3.30
C THR A 26 -0.45 -21.95 -4.74
N ASN A 27 0.37 -20.94 -5.05
CA ASN A 27 0.83 -20.65 -6.41
C ASN A 27 2.35 -20.70 -6.51
N GLN A 28 2.87 -21.70 -7.24
CA GLN A 28 4.30 -21.87 -7.45
C GLN A 28 4.97 -20.65 -8.09
N ILE A 29 4.27 -19.99 -9.01
CA ILE A 29 4.78 -18.79 -9.70
C ILE A 29 5.13 -17.68 -8.71
N PHE A 30 4.28 -17.45 -7.69
CA PHE A 30 4.50 -16.40 -6.71
C PHE A 30 5.46 -16.86 -5.63
N SER A 31 5.32 -18.10 -5.14
CA SER A 31 6.23 -18.65 -4.13
C SER A 31 7.70 -18.62 -4.57
N SER A 32 8.00 -18.75 -5.86
CA SER A 32 9.37 -18.79 -6.38
C SER A 32 10.04 -17.42 -6.47
N CYS A 33 9.25 -16.34 -6.54
CA CYS A 33 9.76 -14.97 -6.68
C CYS A 33 9.43 -14.07 -5.48
N TRP A 34 9.05 -14.64 -4.34
CA TRP A 34 8.62 -13.90 -3.14
C TRP A 34 9.76 -13.59 -2.17
N ASP A 35 10.86 -13.03 -2.66
CA ASP A 35 12.03 -12.75 -1.84
C ASP A 35 12.82 -11.52 -2.33
N ARG A 36 13.84 -11.15 -1.56
CA ARG A 36 14.80 -10.09 -1.89
C ARG A 36 15.60 -10.31 -3.16
N ASN A 37 15.60 -11.49 -3.76
CA ASN A 37 16.32 -11.72 -5.02
C ASN A 37 15.51 -11.14 -6.18
N HIS A 38 14.18 -11.21 -6.11
CA HIS A 38 13.26 -10.83 -7.18
C HIS A 38 12.50 -9.54 -6.89
N ILE A 39 12.15 -9.26 -5.62
CA ILE A 39 11.39 -8.08 -5.23
C ILE A 39 12.35 -6.92 -4.99
N SER A 40 12.04 -5.76 -5.58
CA SER A 40 12.74 -4.51 -5.34
C SER A 40 12.19 -3.79 -4.12
N ASN A 41 10.86 -3.61 -4.06
CA ASN A 41 10.18 -2.93 -2.96
C ASN A 41 8.71 -3.36 -2.87
N VAL A 42 8.11 -3.13 -1.70
CA VAL A 42 6.69 -3.35 -1.45
C VAL A 42 6.04 -2.03 -1.05
N GLN A 43 4.92 -1.70 -1.67
CA GLN A 43 4.14 -0.50 -1.40
C GLN A 43 2.76 -0.92 -0.89
N ILE A 44 2.38 -0.47 0.30
CA ILE A 44 1.04 -0.68 0.85
C ILE A 44 0.38 0.68 1.00
N THR A 45 -0.72 0.89 0.29
CA THR A 45 -1.35 2.20 0.16
C THR A 45 -2.78 2.15 0.66
N PHE A 46 -3.15 3.10 1.51
CA PHE A 46 -4.52 3.42 1.91
C PHE A 46 -4.81 4.87 1.57
N LYS A 47 -5.94 5.16 0.95
CA LYS A 47 -6.34 6.52 0.60
C LYS A 47 -7.83 6.67 0.79
N GLU A 48 -8.22 7.82 1.31
CA GLU A 48 -9.60 8.27 1.38
C GLU A 48 -9.77 9.58 0.61
N LYS A 49 -10.87 9.70 -0.15
CA LYS A 49 -11.26 10.98 -0.79
C LYS A 49 -11.80 11.99 0.21
N ILE A 50 -12.31 11.51 1.34
CA ILE A 50 -12.98 12.31 2.37
C ILE A 50 -11.97 12.85 3.38
N GLY A 51 -12.29 13.97 4.01
CA GLY A 51 -11.50 14.57 5.09
C GLY A 51 -11.82 13.92 6.43
N THR A 52 -11.84 14.71 7.51
CA THR A 52 -12.33 14.25 8.83
C THR A 52 -13.83 14.41 9.03
N GLU A 53 -14.55 15.02 8.08
CA GLU A 53 -16.03 15.11 8.05
C GLU A 53 -16.65 15.54 9.41
N GLY A 54 -16.09 16.58 10.03
CA GLY A 54 -16.55 17.10 11.33
C GLY A 54 -16.19 16.26 12.56
N ARG A 55 -15.39 15.21 12.38
CA ARG A 55 -14.81 14.38 13.45
C ARG A 55 -13.33 14.71 13.71
N GLY A 56 -12.90 15.91 13.30
CA GLY A 56 -11.49 16.33 13.37
C GLY A 56 -10.93 16.29 14.79
N GLY A 57 -11.70 16.71 15.79
CA GLY A 57 -11.28 16.71 17.20
C GLY A 57 -10.99 15.32 17.76
N TYR A 58 -11.80 14.30 17.40
CA TYR A 58 -11.51 12.92 17.78
C TYR A 58 -10.27 12.38 17.06
N PHE A 59 -10.13 12.69 15.77
CA PHE A 59 -8.97 12.27 14.98
C PHE A 59 -7.66 12.94 15.48
N ASP A 60 -7.75 14.16 16.02
CA ASP A 60 -6.62 14.95 16.49
C ASP A 60 -5.83 14.28 17.63
N GLU A 61 -6.52 13.48 18.47
CA GLU A 61 -5.89 12.76 19.59
C GLU A 61 -4.97 11.62 19.14
N PHE A 62 -5.14 11.12 17.92
CA PHE A 62 -4.46 9.90 17.44
C PHE A 62 -3.61 10.13 16.19
N GLY A 63 -4.16 10.83 15.19
CA GLY A 63 -3.55 11.04 13.89
C GLY A 63 -3.47 9.77 13.01
N ILE A 64 -3.10 9.96 11.75
CA ILE A 64 -3.22 8.91 10.72
C ILE A 64 -2.35 7.67 10.97
N MET A 65 -1.20 7.82 11.63
CA MET A 65 -0.31 6.70 11.91
C MET A 65 -0.92 5.71 12.91
N ARG A 66 -1.65 6.21 13.92
CA ARG A 66 -2.36 5.37 14.90
C ARG A 66 -3.71 4.88 14.35
N ASP A 67 -4.39 5.72 13.56
CA ASP A 67 -5.70 5.41 12.97
C ASP A 67 -5.64 4.26 11.96
N VAL A 68 -4.62 4.26 11.08
CA VAL A 68 -4.58 3.36 9.89
C VAL A 68 -3.25 2.61 9.72
N MET A 69 -2.11 3.25 9.98
CA MET A 69 -0.81 2.65 9.62
C MET A 69 -0.41 1.52 10.58
N GLN A 70 -0.50 1.77 11.89
CA GLN A 70 -0.07 0.85 12.95
C GLN A 70 -0.91 -0.43 13.01
N ASN A 71 -2.18 -0.34 12.65
CA ASN A 71 -3.12 -1.45 12.61
C ASN A 71 -3.23 -2.03 11.18
N HIS A 72 -4.11 -1.49 10.35
CA HIS A 72 -4.57 -2.05 9.08
C HIS A 72 -3.43 -2.32 8.10
N LEU A 73 -2.58 -1.31 7.85
CA LEU A 73 -1.49 -1.48 6.89
C LEU A 73 -0.39 -2.41 7.43
N PHE A 74 -0.17 -2.40 8.74
CA PHE A 74 0.83 -3.26 9.37
C PHE A 74 0.37 -4.72 9.44
N GLN A 75 -0.94 -4.96 9.60
CA GLN A 75 -1.54 -6.28 9.44
C GLN A 75 -1.30 -6.83 8.03
N ILE A 76 -1.56 -6.03 6.99
CA ILE A 76 -1.28 -6.40 5.60
C ILE A 76 0.22 -6.66 5.39
N LEU A 77 1.10 -5.83 5.94
CA LEU A 77 2.56 -6.05 5.89
C LEU A 77 2.91 -7.43 6.46
N SER A 78 2.37 -7.79 7.63
CA SER A 78 2.66 -9.07 8.26
C SER A 78 2.27 -10.26 7.37
N LEU A 79 1.12 -10.19 6.69
CA LEU A 79 0.63 -11.23 5.78
C LEU A 79 1.45 -11.32 4.48
N ILE A 80 1.97 -10.19 3.99
CA ILE A 80 2.86 -10.16 2.82
C ILE A 80 4.24 -10.73 3.18
N ALA A 81 4.73 -10.46 4.39
CA ALA A 81 6.12 -10.74 4.75
C ALA A 81 6.34 -12.05 5.51
N MET A 82 5.32 -12.62 6.18
CA MET A 82 5.42 -13.88 6.95
C MET A 82 5.98 -15.05 6.13
N GLU A 83 6.65 -16.00 6.76
CA GLU A 83 6.98 -17.27 6.10
C GLU A 83 5.73 -18.15 5.94
N ALA A 84 5.85 -19.25 5.19
CA ALA A 84 4.79 -20.25 5.12
C ALA A 84 4.57 -20.85 6.52
N PRO A 85 3.35 -20.81 7.06
CA PRO A 85 3.05 -21.41 8.35
C PRO A 85 3.11 -22.94 8.26
N ALA A 86 3.34 -23.61 9.40
CA ALA A 86 3.38 -25.06 9.46
C ALA A 86 2.03 -25.72 9.09
N SER A 87 0.93 -25.00 9.33
CA SER A 87 -0.41 -25.40 8.92
C SER A 87 -1.32 -24.17 8.82
N LEU A 88 -2.59 -24.37 8.46
CA LEU A 88 -3.62 -23.33 8.48
C LEU A 88 -4.25 -23.11 9.87
N ASN A 89 -3.73 -23.75 10.92
CA ASN A 89 -4.17 -23.49 12.28
C ASN A 89 -3.88 -22.03 12.66
N ALA A 90 -4.83 -21.40 13.36
CA ALA A 90 -4.73 -19.99 13.77
C ALA A 90 -3.43 -19.64 14.51
N GLU A 91 -2.92 -20.54 15.36
CA GLU A 91 -1.65 -20.31 16.07
C GLU A 91 -0.44 -20.31 15.13
N ASP A 92 -0.38 -21.23 14.16
CA ASP A 92 0.74 -21.33 13.23
C ASP A 92 0.82 -20.10 12.33
N ILE A 93 -0.33 -19.61 11.86
CA ILE A 93 -0.42 -18.36 11.10
C ILE A 93 0.05 -17.17 11.95
N ARG A 94 -0.50 -17.01 13.16
CA ARG A 94 -0.16 -15.90 14.05
C ARG A 94 1.29 -15.92 14.49
N ASN A 95 1.88 -17.10 14.68
CA ASN A 95 3.30 -17.27 14.99
C ASN A 95 4.19 -16.70 13.88
N GLU A 96 3.88 -16.99 12.62
CA GLU A 96 4.68 -16.48 11.50
C GLU A 96 4.48 -14.96 11.27
N LYS A 97 3.29 -14.41 11.55
CA LYS A 97 3.07 -12.95 11.59
C LYS A 97 3.96 -12.29 12.65
N VAL A 98 3.88 -12.75 13.90
CA VAL A 98 4.67 -12.20 15.03
C VAL A 98 6.17 -12.33 14.81
N LYS A 99 6.62 -13.48 14.29
CA LYS A 99 8.04 -13.72 13.97
C LYS A 99 8.59 -12.68 12.99
N VAL A 100 7.81 -12.27 11.99
CA VAL A 100 8.20 -11.19 11.09
C VAL A 100 8.19 -9.84 11.79
N LEU A 101 7.18 -9.52 12.58
CA LEU A 101 7.14 -8.23 13.30
C LEU A 101 8.33 -8.05 14.25
N ARG A 102 8.77 -9.13 14.91
CA ARG A 102 10.00 -9.13 15.72
C ARG A 102 11.26 -8.79 14.94
N ALA A 103 11.29 -9.07 13.64
CA ALA A 103 12.41 -8.74 12.76
C ALA A 103 12.35 -7.29 12.24
N VAL A 104 11.29 -6.53 12.55
CA VAL A 104 11.16 -5.13 12.15
C VAL A 104 11.74 -4.23 13.27
N PRO A 105 12.80 -3.45 12.99
CA PRO A 105 13.30 -2.45 13.92
C PRO A 105 12.28 -1.29 14.03
N PRO A 106 12.34 -0.48 15.11
CA PRO A 106 11.52 0.71 15.19
C PRO A 106 11.72 1.66 14.00
N VAL A 107 10.65 2.31 13.57
CA VAL A 107 10.68 3.29 12.49
C VAL A 107 11.50 4.50 12.92
N VAL A 108 12.34 5.00 12.02
CA VAL A 108 13.14 6.21 12.24
C VAL A 108 12.49 7.42 11.56
N ASP A 109 12.59 8.59 12.17
CA ASP A 109 12.05 9.87 11.67
C ASP A 109 12.47 10.22 10.24
N SER A 110 13.73 10.02 9.90
CA SER A 110 14.27 10.29 8.55
C SER A 110 13.63 9.44 7.45
N GLU A 111 12.96 8.35 7.82
CA GLU A 111 12.21 7.45 6.95
C GLU A 111 10.69 7.64 7.10
N VAL A 112 10.26 8.80 7.63
CA VAL A 112 8.86 9.21 7.72
C VAL A 112 8.64 10.55 7.02
N LEU A 113 7.56 10.61 6.24
CA LEU A 113 7.05 11.83 5.61
C LEU A 113 5.61 12.04 6.10
N LEU A 114 5.37 13.16 6.78
CA LEU A 114 4.04 13.52 7.29
C LEU A 114 3.43 14.64 6.47
N GLY A 115 2.10 14.64 6.40
CA GLY A 115 1.35 15.74 5.84
C GLY A 115 0.05 16.03 6.58
N GLN A 116 -0.46 17.25 6.42
CA GLN A 116 -1.76 17.70 6.87
C GLN A 116 -2.48 18.38 5.70
N TYR A 117 -3.73 17.99 5.40
CA TYR A 117 -4.43 18.57 4.25
C TYR A 117 -4.78 20.04 4.50
N GLY A 118 -4.42 20.88 3.54
CA GLY A 118 -4.89 22.25 3.40
C GLY A 118 -6.15 22.33 2.55
N LYS A 119 -6.55 23.54 2.18
CA LYS A 119 -7.67 23.75 1.24
C LYS A 119 -7.38 23.09 -0.11
N SER A 120 -8.43 22.75 -0.86
CA SER A 120 -8.28 22.37 -2.26
C SER A 120 -7.67 23.51 -3.08
N GLU A 121 -7.10 23.19 -4.24
CA GLU A 121 -6.46 24.19 -5.12
C GLU A 121 -7.44 25.27 -5.60
N ASP A 122 -8.71 24.93 -5.80
CA ASP A 122 -9.79 25.85 -6.15
C ASP A 122 -10.41 26.57 -4.94
N GLY A 123 -9.97 26.23 -3.72
CA GLY A 123 -10.46 26.80 -2.46
C GLY A 123 -11.87 26.36 -2.04
N THR A 124 -12.49 25.40 -2.74
CA THR A 124 -13.87 24.96 -2.46
C THR A 124 -13.98 24.02 -1.27
N LEU A 125 -12.94 23.21 -1.01
CA LEU A 125 -12.88 22.25 0.09
C LEU A 125 -11.98 22.77 1.23
N PRO A 126 -12.40 22.58 2.49
CA PRO A 126 -11.74 23.16 3.65
C PRO A 126 -10.39 22.50 3.98
N ALA A 127 -9.53 23.22 4.70
CA ALA A 127 -8.34 22.66 5.33
C ALA A 127 -8.71 21.88 6.61
N TYR A 128 -7.78 21.06 7.11
CA TYR A 128 -7.98 20.34 8.38
C TYR A 128 -8.22 21.31 9.55
N LEU A 129 -7.50 22.43 9.58
CA LEU A 129 -7.63 23.46 10.62
C LEU A 129 -8.86 24.37 10.47
N ASP A 130 -9.64 24.21 9.41
CA ASP A 130 -10.92 24.89 9.26
C ASP A 130 -12.06 24.12 9.97
N ASP A 131 -11.81 22.90 10.46
CA ASP A 131 -12.75 22.15 11.31
C ASP A 131 -12.75 22.75 12.73
N ASP A 132 -13.90 23.28 13.17
CA ASP A 132 -14.06 23.94 14.48
C ASP A 132 -13.77 23.02 15.67
N THR A 133 -13.79 21.69 15.47
CA THR A 133 -13.46 20.71 16.51
C THR A 133 -11.96 20.49 16.67
N VAL A 134 -11.14 21.01 15.75
CA VAL A 134 -9.68 20.86 15.75
C VAL A 134 -9.01 22.05 16.46
N PRO A 135 -8.04 21.82 17.36
CA PRO A 135 -7.28 22.90 17.98
C PRO A 135 -6.58 23.81 16.97
N LYS A 136 -6.70 25.14 17.16
CA LYS A 136 -6.05 26.13 16.29
C LYS A 136 -4.54 25.95 16.33
N GLY A 137 -3.95 25.53 15.20
CA GLY A 137 -2.51 25.25 15.09
C GLY A 137 -2.12 23.80 15.38
N SER A 138 -3.08 22.87 15.41
CA SER A 138 -2.78 21.44 15.45
C SER A 138 -1.77 21.05 14.37
N LYS A 139 -0.82 20.19 14.75
CA LYS A 139 0.16 19.58 13.83
C LYS A 139 -0.17 18.11 13.54
N THR A 140 -1.39 17.67 13.82
CA THR A 140 -1.78 16.27 13.59
C THR A 140 -1.70 15.94 12.11
N ALA A 141 -0.97 14.87 11.79
CA ALA A 141 -0.81 14.40 10.43
C ALA A 141 -2.07 13.67 9.96
N THR A 142 -2.61 14.13 8.83
CA THR A 142 -3.71 13.48 8.08
C THR A 142 -3.19 12.62 6.93
N PHE A 143 -1.89 12.67 6.67
CA PHE A 143 -1.15 11.82 5.75
C PHE A 143 0.17 11.36 6.38
N ALA A 144 0.55 10.11 6.15
CA ALA A 144 1.86 9.59 6.49
C ALA A 144 2.35 8.62 5.42
N ALA A 145 3.63 8.73 5.07
CA ALA A 145 4.39 7.70 4.39
C ALA A 145 5.56 7.29 5.30
N ALA A 146 5.74 6.01 5.55
CA ALA A 146 6.82 5.48 6.37
C ALA A 146 7.43 4.25 5.72
N THR A 147 8.75 4.11 5.82
CA THR A 147 9.47 2.94 5.33
C THR A 147 9.82 2.01 6.48
N PHE A 148 9.63 0.71 6.25
CA PHE A 148 9.93 -0.36 7.19
C PHE A 148 10.92 -1.32 6.54
N HIS A 149 11.86 -1.79 7.35
CA HIS A 149 12.84 -2.80 6.96
C HIS A 149 12.60 -4.07 7.77
N ILE A 150 12.78 -5.24 7.16
CA ILE A 150 12.59 -6.52 7.83
C ILE A 150 13.92 -7.25 7.87
N ASN A 151 14.50 -7.37 9.07
CA ASN A 151 15.84 -7.92 9.30
C ASN A 151 15.79 -9.46 9.33
N ASN A 152 15.51 -10.06 8.17
CA ASN A 152 15.56 -11.50 7.98
C ASN A 152 16.11 -11.87 6.59
N PRO A 153 16.50 -13.14 6.34
CA PRO A 153 17.08 -13.54 5.06
C PRO A 153 16.19 -13.29 3.84
N ARG A 154 14.87 -13.40 3.99
CA ARG A 154 13.92 -13.21 2.88
C ARG A 154 13.85 -11.76 2.42
N TRP A 155 13.90 -10.80 3.34
CA TRP A 155 13.56 -9.39 3.07
C TRP A 155 14.71 -8.41 3.26
N GLN A 156 15.91 -8.89 3.61
CA GLN A 156 17.07 -8.02 3.80
C GLN A 156 17.29 -7.09 2.59
N GLY A 157 17.23 -5.78 2.85
CA GLY A 157 17.44 -4.74 1.84
C GLY A 157 16.21 -4.42 0.97
N VAL A 158 15.05 -5.05 1.21
CA VAL A 158 13.79 -4.73 0.53
C VAL A 158 12.98 -3.77 1.40
N PRO A 159 12.79 -2.50 0.98
CA PRO A 159 11.96 -1.56 1.73
C PRO A 159 10.46 -1.86 1.55
N PHE A 160 9.75 -1.79 2.67
CA PHE A 160 8.28 -1.80 2.74
C PHE A 160 7.80 -0.38 3.01
N VAL A 161 7.21 0.27 2.02
CA VAL A 161 6.72 1.64 2.13
C VAL A 161 5.21 1.62 2.35
N LEU A 162 4.77 2.02 3.53
CA LEU A 162 3.36 2.17 3.88
C LEU A 162 2.95 3.63 3.70
N LYS A 163 1.81 3.87 3.05
CA LYS A 163 1.26 5.20 2.79
C LYS A 163 -0.21 5.21 3.16
N CYS A 164 -0.63 6.15 3.99
CA CYS A 164 -2.02 6.35 4.34
C CYS A 164 -2.36 7.84 4.39
N GLY A 165 -3.55 8.22 3.94
CA GLY A 165 -4.02 9.58 4.17
C GLY A 165 -5.47 9.83 3.79
N LYS A 166 -5.98 10.93 4.33
CA LYS A 166 -7.32 11.50 4.10
C LYS A 166 -7.26 12.66 3.10
N ALA A 167 -8.40 13.05 2.55
CA ALA A 167 -8.53 14.15 1.60
C ALA A 167 -7.60 14.02 0.37
N LEU A 168 -7.50 12.81 -0.19
CA LEU A 168 -6.67 12.51 -1.36
C LEU A 168 -7.50 12.44 -2.65
N ASP A 169 -6.83 12.36 -3.80
CA ASP A 169 -7.44 12.29 -5.14
C ASP A 169 -8.42 11.11 -5.32
N GLN A 170 -8.20 10.01 -4.62
CA GLN A 170 -9.03 8.82 -4.75
C GLN A 170 -9.09 7.95 -3.50
N GLN A 171 -10.15 7.16 -3.40
CA GLN A 171 -10.31 6.15 -2.37
C GLN A 171 -9.70 4.86 -2.92
N LYS A 172 -8.73 4.31 -2.20
CA LYS A 172 -8.09 3.06 -2.62
C LYS A 172 -7.33 2.42 -1.48
N VAL A 173 -7.41 1.10 -1.37
CA VAL A 173 -6.46 0.28 -0.61
C VAL A 173 -5.85 -0.75 -1.53
N GLU A 174 -4.53 -0.81 -1.56
CA GLU A 174 -3.80 -1.63 -2.52
C GLU A 174 -2.42 -2.02 -1.98
N VAL A 175 -2.03 -3.26 -2.26
CA VAL A 175 -0.64 -3.72 -2.15
C VAL A 175 -0.04 -3.76 -3.55
N ARG A 176 1.14 -3.19 -3.71
CA ARG A 176 1.92 -3.24 -4.95
C ARG A 176 3.31 -3.77 -4.64
N ILE A 177 3.66 -4.88 -5.27
CA ILE A 177 4.97 -5.51 -5.17
C ILE A 177 5.68 -5.25 -6.49
N GLN A 178 6.72 -4.44 -6.45
CA GLN A 178 7.52 -4.11 -7.62
C GLN A 178 8.74 -5.02 -7.67
N PHE A 179 8.86 -5.77 -8.75
CA PHE A 179 10.00 -6.66 -9.00
C PHE A 179 11.23 -5.87 -9.45
N LYS A 180 12.41 -6.46 -9.34
CA LYS A 180 13.65 -5.86 -9.83
C LYS A 180 13.68 -5.79 -11.35
N ASP A 181 14.58 -4.96 -11.86
CA ASP A 181 14.87 -4.87 -13.28
C ASP A 181 15.45 -6.20 -13.78
N MET A 182 15.03 -6.58 -14.99
CA MET A 182 15.63 -7.72 -15.71
C MET A 182 16.98 -7.36 -16.35
N GLY A 183 17.45 -6.11 -16.19
CA GLY A 183 18.67 -5.60 -16.82
C GLY A 183 18.45 -5.13 -18.26
N GLN A 184 19.50 -5.18 -19.09
CA GLN A 184 19.43 -4.80 -20.50
C GLN A 184 18.54 -5.78 -21.28
N SER A 185 17.56 -5.24 -21.99
CA SER A 185 16.68 -6.00 -22.88
C SER A 185 17.17 -5.89 -24.32
N LEU A 186 17.13 -6.98 -25.08
CA LEU A 186 17.38 -6.97 -26.53
C LEU A 186 16.26 -6.27 -27.32
N PHE A 187 15.09 -6.08 -26.70
CA PHE A 187 13.86 -5.60 -27.33
C PHE A 187 13.51 -4.15 -26.97
N GLN A 188 14.27 -3.53 -26.07
CA GLN A 188 14.11 -2.12 -25.72
C GLN A 188 15.47 -1.44 -25.78
N LYS A 189 15.49 -0.23 -26.34
CA LYS A 189 16.70 0.63 -26.27
C LYS A 189 16.98 1.08 -24.84
N ASP A 190 15.95 1.07 -23.99
CA ASP A 190 15.99 1.43 -22.57
C ASP A 190 15.76 0.20 -21.67
N ILE A 191 15.92 0.38 -20.35
CA ILE A 191 15.70 -0.66 -19.35
C ILE A 191 14.21 -1.09 -19.36
N ALA A 192 13.97 -2.40 -19.38
CA ALA A 192 12.63 -2.95 -19.29
C ALA A 192 11.90 -2.50 -18.02
N ALA A 193 10.66 -2.03 -18.19
CA ALA A 193 9.82 -1.63 -17.07
C ALA A 193 9.68 -2.78 -16.05
N ARG A 194 9.92 -2.45 -14.78
CA ARG A 194 9.74 -3.40 -13.67
C ARG A 194 8.36 -4.02 -13.70
N ASN A 195 8.30 -5.33 -13.51
CA ASN A 195 7.03 -6.01 -13.34
C ASN A 195 6.43 -5.60 -11.99
N GLU A 196 5.10 -5.60 -11.90
CA GLU A 196 4.41 -5.25 -10.65
C GLU A 196 3.22 -6.18 -10.42
N LEU A 197 3.20 -6.89 -9.30
CA LEU A 197 2.01 -7.56 -8.82
C LEU A 197 1.20 -6.56 -7.98
N VAL A 198 -0.07 -6.39 -8.32
CA VAL A 198 -0.98 -5.48 -7.65
C VAL A 198 -2.16 -6.27 -7.10
N ILE A 199 -2.40 -6.09 -5.80
CA ILE A 199 -3.56 -6.64 -5.09
C ILE A 199 -4.38 -5.44 -4.61
N ARG A 200 -5.45 -5.12 -5.34
CA ARG A 200 -6.37 -4.05 -4.96
C ARG A 200 -7.39 -4.61 -3.97
N VAL A 201 -7.34 -4.10 -2.74
CA VAL A 201 -8.23 -4.52 -1.66
C VAL A 201 -9.59 -3.83 -1.77
N GLN A 202 -9.62 -2.55 -2.14
CA GLN A 202 -10.84 -1.80 -2.41
C GLN A 202 -10.53 -0.45 -3.09
N PRO A 203 -11.50 0.21 -3.74
CA PRO A 203 -12.72 -0.39 -4.28
C PRO A 203 -12.39 -1.36 -5.43
N GLU A 204 -13.36 -2.13 -5.90
CA GLU A 204 -13.22 -3.03 -7.06
C GLU A 204 -12.05 -4.02 -6.85
N GLU A 205 -12.32 -5.04 -6.03
CA GLU A 205 -11.38 -6.11 -5.70
C GLU A 205 -10.76 -6.70 -6.97
N ALA A 206 -9.43 -6.65 -7.04
CA ALA A 206 -8.69 -7.10 -8.21
C ALA A 206 -7.29 -7.60 -7.86
N VAL A 207 -6.80 -8.54 -8.66
CA VAL A 207 -5.38 -8.92 -8.72
C VAL A 207 -4.92 -8.78 -10.14
N TYR A 208 -3.82 -8.06 -10.37
CA TYR A 208 -3.25 -7.97 -11.70
C TYR A 208 -1.73 -7.91 -11.69
N LEU A 209 -1.11 -8.48 -12.71
CA LEU A 209 0.34 -8.53 -12.89
C LEU A 209 0.73 -7.66 -14.09
N LYS A 210 1.33 -6.52 -13.83
CA LYS A 210 1.88 -5.64 -14.86
C LYS A 210 3.19 -6.20 -15.41
N MET A 211 3.30 -6.20 -16.73
CA MET A 211 4.44 -6.75 -17.45
C MET A 211 4.61 -6.09 -18.82
N THR A 212 5.81 -6.21 -19.39
CA THR A 212 6.07 -5.78 -20.76
C THR A 212 5.59 -6.84 -21.74
N GLN A 213 4.85 -6.41 -22.76
CA GLN A 213 4.33 -7.22 -23.85
C GLN A 213 4.72 -6.61 -25.20
N LYS A 214 4.61 -7.39 -26.28
CA LYS A 214 4.70 -6.86 -27.64
C LYS A 214 3.47 -5.97 -27.91
N LEU A 215 3.68 -4.76 -28.41
CA LEU A 215 2.60 -3.91 -28.89
C LEU A 215 1.86 -4.62 -30.03
N PRO A 216 0.52 -4.80 -29.96
CA PRO A 216 -0.24 -5.38 -31.06
C PRO A 216 -0.05 -4.58 -32.36
N GLY A 217 0.26 -5.28 -33.46
CA GLY A 217 0.60 -4.65 -34.74
C GLY A 217 1.77 -5.34 -35.45
N LEU A 218 2.22 -4.74 -36.56
CA LEU A 218 3.25 -5.31 -37.44
C LEU A 218 4.69 -5.13 -36.92
N GLY A 219 4.92 -4.19 -36.00
CA GLY A 219 6.23 -3.94 -35.40
C GLY A 219 6.58 -4.87 -34.24
N MET A 220 7.83 -4.76 -33.76
CA MET A 220 8.36 -5.47 -32.58
C MET A 220 8.48 -4.56 -31.35
N ASP A 221 7.84 -3.40 -31.38
CA ASP A 221 7.79 -2.48 -30.25
C ASP A 221 7.12 -3.14 -29.04
N THR A 222 7.47 -2.65 -27.86
CA THR A 222 6.97 -3.19 -26.60
C THR A 222 6.14 -2.15 -25.85
N VAL A 223 5.21 -2.62 -25.04
CA VAL A 223 4.28 -1.81 -24.25
C VAL A 223 4.07 -2.46 -22.89
N ILE A 224 3.80 -1.66 -21.86
CA ILE A 224 3.35 -2.18 -20.56
C ILE A 224 1.88 -2.57 -20.67
N SER A 225 1.55 -3.80 -20.29
CA SER A 225 0.17 -4.29 -20.13
C SER A 225 0.09 -5.20 -18.90
N GLU A 226 -0.98 -5.98 -18.76
CA GLU A 226 -1.32 -6.70 -17.55
C GLU A 226 -2.03 -8.03 -17.83
N LEU A 227 -1.87 -8.97 -16.89
CA LEU A 227 -2.79 -10.08 -16.70
C LEU A 227 -3.73 -9.71 -15.55
N ASP A 228 -5.03 -9.60 -15.82
CA ASP A 228 -6.02 -9.05 -14.89
C ASP A 228 -7.03 -10.09 -14.40
N LEU A 229 -7.32 -10.04 -13.10
CA LEU A 229 -8.45 -10.69 -12.45
C LEU A 229 -9.22 -9.64 -11.63
N SER A 230 -10.19 -9.00 -12.25
CA SER A 230 -11.18 -8.16 -11.58
C SER A 230 -12.38 -8.98 -11.09
N TYR A 231 -12.70 -8.94 -9.80
CA TYR A 231 -13.71 -9.82 -9.21
C TYR A 231 -15.11 -9.52 -9.76
N ALA A 232 -15.46 -8.25 -9.92
CA ALA A 232 -16.76 -7.82 -10.44
C ALA A 232 -17.04 -8.36 -11.86
N SER A 233 -16.01 -8.49 -12.71
CA SER A 233 -16.18 -9.02 -14.07
C SER A 233 -16.11 -10.55 -14.11
N ARG A 234 -15.28 -11.18 -13.27
CA ARG A 234 -15.06 -12.63 -13.29
C ARG A 234 -16.07 -13.44 -12.50
N PHE A 235 -16.61 -12.88 -11.42
CA PHE A 235 -17.48 -13.54 -10.43
C PHE A 235 -18.84 -12.84 -10.31
N THR A 236 -19.58 -12.77 -11.40
CA THR A 236 -20.78 -11.93 -11.57
C THR A 236 -21.98 -12.26 -10.66
N ASN A 237 -22.00 -13.43 -10.02
CA ASN A 237 -23.10 -13.89 -9.14
C ASN A 237 -22.64 -14.16 -7.71
N LEU A 238 -21.48 -13.64 -7.30
CA LEU A 238 -21.00 -13.72 -5.93
C LEU A 238 -21.06 -12.35 -5.28
N SER A 239 -21.55 -12.30 -4.05
CA SER A 239 -21.43 -11.13 -3.19
C SER A 239 -20.21 -11.31 -2.30
N VAL A 240 -19.32 -10.33 -2.32
CA VAL A 240 -18.21 -10.28 -1.36
C VAL A 240 -18.79 -9.80 -0.02
N PRO A 241 -18.77 -10.61 1.04
CA PRO A 241 -19.32 -10.21 2.34
C PRO A 241 -18.51 -9.07 2.95
N ASP A 242 -19.15 -8.23 3.77
CA ASP A 242 -18.44 -7.20 4.51
C ASP A 242 -17.45 -7.81 5.51
N ALA A 243 -16.42 -7.04 5.86
CA ALA A 243 -15.41 -7.45 6.83
C ALA A 243 -16.01 -7.91 8.16
N TYR A 244 -17.04 -7.22 8.67
CA TYR A 244 -17.65 -7.58 9.95
C TYR A 244 -18.49 -8.85 9.87
N GLU A 245 -19.14 -9.12 8.74
CA GLU A 245 -19.88 -10.39 8.54
C GLU A 245 -18.93 -11.58 8.68
N ASN A 246 -17.77 -11.50 8.02
CA ASN A 246 -16.71 -12.50 8.10
C ASN A 246 -16.17 -12.66 9.52
N LEU A 247 -15.79 -11.57 10.18
CA LEU A 247 -15.16 -11.64 11.50
C LEU A 247 -16.15 -12.11 12.58
N ILE A 248 -17.41 -11.71 12.53
CA ILE A 248 -18.42 -12.19 13.48
C ILE A 248 -18.62 -13.71 13.30
N LEU A 249 -18.68 -14.19 12.06
CA LEU A 249 -18.77 -15.63 11.79
C LEU A 249 -17.53 -16.38 12.30
N ASP A 250 -16.33 -15.88 12.04
CA ASP A 250 -15.08 -16.47 12.54
C ASP A 250 -15.09 -16.57 14.08
N ALA A 251 -15.55 -15.54 14.77
CA ALA A 251 -15.66 -15.54 16.23
C ALA A 251 -16.66 -16.59 16.74
N ILE A 252 -17.81 -16.76 16.07
CA ILE A 252 -18.81 -17.79 16.39
C ILE A 252 -18.21 -19.20 16.18
N MET A 253 -17.43 -19.38 15.13
CA MET A 253 -16.78 -20.65 14.79
C MET A 253 -15.53 -20.95 15.64
N GLY A 254 -15.09 -20.01 16.47
CA GLY A 254 -13.87 -20.16 17.27
C GLY A 254 -12.58 -19.96 16.47
N GLU A 255 -12.67 -19.47 15.23
CA GLU A 255 -11.53 -19.22 14.35
C GLU A 255 -10.83 -17.92 14.72
N GLN A 256 -9.51 -17.96 14.93
CA GLN A 256 -8.74 -16.84 15.49
C GLN A 256 -7.64 -16.30 14.56
N SER A 257 -7.45 -16.88 13.37
CA SER A 257 -6.41 -16.49 12.42
C SER A 257 -6.52 -15.04 11.96
N ASN A 258 -7.75 -14.50 11.89
CA ASN A 258 -8.05 -13.13 11.45
C ASN A 258 -8.20 -12.13 12.62
N PHE A 259 -7.68 -12.44 13.81
CA PHE A 259 -7.75 -11.58 14.98
C PHE A 259 -6.37 -11.28 15.56
N VAL A 260 -6.19 -10.06 16.07
CA VAL A 260 -4.90 -9.60 16.57
C VAL A 260 -4.56 -10.25 17.91
N ARG A 261 -3.43 -10.96 17.96
CA ARG A 261 -2.91 -11.58 19.20
C ARG A 261 -2.21 -10.52 20.07
N SER A 262 -2.10 -10.79 21.37
CA SER A 262 -1.50 -9.83 22.31
C SER A 262 -0.04 -9.50 21.97
N ASP A 263 0.78 -10.50 21.70
CA ASP A 263 2.18 -10.33 21.31
C ASP A 263 2.33 -9.65 19.93
N GLU A 264 1.38 -9.89 19.03
CA GLU A 264 1.31 -9.16 17.76
C GLU A 264 1.07 -7.65 17.96
N LEU A 265 0.16 -7.31 18.86
CA LEU A 265 -0.13 -5.93 19.23
C LEU A 265 1.07 -5.26 19.92
N ASP A 266 1.76 -5.99 20.81
CA ASP A 266 2.95 -5.50 21.51
C ASP A 266 4.08 -5.17 20.53
N GLU A 267 4.35 -6.04 19.54
CA GLU A 267 5.37 -5.78 18.51
C GLU A 267 4.99 -4.59 17.64
N ALA A 268 3.73 -4.47 17.22
CA ALA A 268 3.27 -3.32 16.46
C ALA A 268 3.49 -2.01 17.22
N TRP A 269 3.18 -1.95 18.52
CA TRP A 269 3.48 -0.75 19.32
C TRP A 269 4.96 -0.51 19.53
N ARG A 270 5.76 -1.55 19.79
CA ARG A 270 7.23 -1.44 19.92
C ARG A 270 7.85 -0.72 18.71
N ILE A 271 7.34 -0.99 17.51
CA ILE A 271 7.88 -0.49 16.26
C ILE A 271 7.52 0.99 16.01
N PHE A 272 6.29 1.38 16.36
CA PHE A 272 5.77 2.72 16.07
C PHE A 272 5.97 3.72 17.21
N THR A 273 5.94 3.29 18.47
CA THR A 273 5.98 4.18 19.65
C THR A 273 7.15 5.18 19.63
N PRO A 274 8.39 4.81 19.26
CA PRO A 274 9.50 5.77 19.25
C PRO A 274 9.27 6.96 18.32
N VAL A 275 8.80 6.73 17.09
CA VAL A 275 8.53 7.82 16.14
C VAL A 275 7.27 8.59 16.51
N LEU A 276 6.23 7.92 17.02
CA LEU A 276 5.02 8.58 17.52
C LEU A 276 5.34 9.59 18.64
N HIS A 277 6.19 9.22 19.58
CA HIS A 277 6.65 10.15 20.62
C HIS A 277 7.43 11.35 20.05
N GLN A 278 8.16 11.20 18.95
CA GLN A 278 8.85 12.31 18.29
C GLN A 278 7.85 13.22 17.57
N ILE A 279 6.83 12.65 16.94
CA ILE A 279 5.72 13.38 16.31
C ILE A 279 4.95 14.20 17.34
N ASP A 280 4.58 13.60 18.48
CA ASP A 280 3.86 14.29 19.55
C ASP A 280 4.68 15.47 20.14
N ARG A 281 6.02 15.38 20.11
CA ARG A 281 6.93 16.47 20.49
C ARG A 281 7.18 17.50 19.37
N GLY A 282 6.57 17.33 18.20
CA GLY A 282 6.74 18.21 17.05
C GLY A 282 8.15 18.15 16.42
N GLN A 283 8.85 17.03 16.59
CA GLN A 283 10.22 16.84 16.09
C GLN A 283 10.25 16.36 14.62
N VAL A 284 9.13 15.86 14.10
CA VAL A 284 8.97 15.47 12.70
C VAL A 284 8.17 16.55 11.96
N PRO A 285 8.69 17.11 10.86
CA PRO A 285 7.98 18.14 10.11
C PRO A 285 6.72 17.59 9.43
N VAL A 286 5.68 18.42 9.37
CA VAL A 286 4.39 18.09 8.74
C VAL A 286 4.17 19.04 7.57
N GLU A 287 4.06 18.48 6.36
CA GLU A 287 3.87 19.26 5.14
C GLU A 287 2.39 19.53 4.86
N ILE A 288 2.07 20.72 4.36
CA ILE A 288 0.73 20.98 3.86
C ILE A 288 0.58 20.42 2.45
N TYR A 289 -0.50 19.67 2.20
CA TYR A 289 -0.88 19.21 0.86
C TYR A 289 -2.30 19.64 0.51
N PRO A 290 -2.60 20.02 -0.73
CA PRO A 290 -3.97 20.43 -1.10
C PRO A 290 -4.95 19.27 -0.94
N TYR A 291 -6.17 19.55 -0.46
CA TYR A 291 -7.28 18.61 -0.50
C TYR A 291 -7.46 18.09 -1.93
N GLY A 292 -7.55 16.77 -2.09
CA GLY A 292 -7.75 16.11 -3.39
C GLY A 292 -6.46 15.87 -4.17
N SER A 293 -5.30 16.28 -3.64
CA SER A 293 -4.00 15.94 -4.23
C SER A 293 -3.59 14.49 -3.91
N ARG A 294 -2.44 14.06 -4.43
CA ARG A 294 -1.88 12.72 -4.15
C ARG A 294 -1.16 12.62 -2.80
N GLY A 295 -1.12 13.71 -2.03
CA GLY A 295 -0.38 13.85 -0.78
C GLY A 295 0.72 14.92 -0.87
N PRO A 296 1.65 14.95 0.10
CA PRO A 296 2.73 15.93 0.19
C PRO A 296 3.59 16.02 -1.08
N ARG A 297 4.11 17.22 -1.36
CA ARG A 297 4.88 17.49 -2.59
C ARG A 297 6.11 16.60 -2.71
N HIS A 298 6.77 16.25 -1.60
CA HIS A 298 7.97 15.42 -1.61
C HIS A 298 7.68 13.91 -1.60
N LEU A 299 6.41 13.48 -1.66
CA LEU A 299 6.05 12.07 -1.72
C LEU A 299 6.71 11.32 -2.90
N PRO A 300 6.80 11.87 -4.13
CA PRO A 300 7.50 11.22 -5.23
C PRO A 300 8.98 10.95 -4.94
N ASP A 301 9.69 11.93 -4.37
CA ASP A 301 11.11 11.80 -4.03
C ASP A 301 11.31 10.81 -2.88
N PHE A 302 10.42 10.85 -1.89
CA PHE A 302 10.43 9.93 -0.76
C PHE A 302 10.33 8.47 -1.22
N ILE A 303 9.35 8.13 -2.07
CA ILE A 303 9.19 6.74 -2.54
C ILE A 303 10.31 6.32 -3.50
N ALA A 304 10.83 7.24 -4.32
CA ALA A 304 11.95 6.97 -5.22
C ALA A 304 13.24 6.65 -4.46
N ARG A 305 13.49 7.37 -3.35
CA ARG A 305 14.60 7.07 -2.42
C ARG A 305 14.56 5.64 -1.89
N PHE A 306 13.37 5.06 -1.75
CA PHE A 306 13.16 3.67 -1.31
C PHE A 306 12.89 2.71 -2.48
N GLY A 307 13.46 3.02 -3.64
CA GLY A 307 13.55 2.09 -4.77
C GLY A 307 12.28 1.96 -5.60
N PHE A 308 11.21 2.70 -5.31
CA PHE A 308 10.01 2.68 -6.14
C PHE A 308 10.23 3.47 -7.43
N GLU A 309 10.19 2.77 -8.55
CA GLU A 309 10.31 3.38 -9.87
C GLU A 309 8.93 3.59 -10.48
N ARG A 310 8.61 4.83 -10.86
CA ARG A 310 7.42 5.10 -11.66
C ARG A 310 7.78 4.91 -13.13
N HIS A 311 7.05 4.07 -13.85
CA HIS A 311 7.26 3.96 -15.28
C HIS A 311 7.02 5.30 -15.98
N LEU A 312 7.89 5.60 -16.93
CA LEU A 312 7.78 6.78 -17.79
C LEU A 312 6.78 6.56 -18.93
N GLN A 313 6.53 5.30 -19.31
CA GLN A 313 5.50 4.96 -20.29
C GLN A 313 4.11 5.15 -19.68
N PRO A 314 3.16 5.76 -20.42
CA PRO A 314 1.80 5.92 -19.93
C PRO A 314 1.13 4.55 -19.80
N TYR A 315 0.63 4.27 -18.60
CA TYR A 315 -0.11 3.05 -18.28
C TYR A 315 -1.41 3.45 -17.60
N SER A 316 -2.54 3.02 -18.16
CA SER A 316 -3.86 3.18 -17.57
C SER A 316 -4.53 1.82 -17.42
N TRP A 317 -5.05 1.58 -16.22
CA TRP A 317 -5.85 0.43 -15.87
C TRP A 317 -7.28 0.90 -15.59
N PRO A 318 -8.33 0.19 -16.03
CA PRO A 318 -8.29 -1.13 -16.67
C PRO A 318 -8.08 -1.11 -18.19
N GLU A 319 -8.24 0.03 -18.85
CA GLU A 319 -8.11 0.14 -20.31
C GLU A 319 -6.95 1.07 -20.71
N THR A 320 -6.08 0.58 -21.59
CA THR A 320 -5.09 1.41 -22.29
C THR A 320 -5.60 1.71 -23.70
N SER A 321 -5.94 2.96 -23.97
CA SER A 321 -6.42 3.38 -25.30
C SER A 321 -5.24 3.70 -26.24
N GLN A 322 -5.43 3.51 -27.55
CA GLN A 322 -4.38 3.80 -28.54
C GLN A 322 -3.95 5.27 -28.55
N SER A 323 -4.84 6.21 -28.23
CA SER A 323 -4.53 7.63 -28.12
C SER A 323 -3.59 7.94 -26.94
N THR A 324 -3.67 7.14 -25.86
CA THR A 324 -2.76 7.21 -24.72
C THR A 324 -1.33 6.83 -25.12
N LEU A 325 -1.19 5.87 -26.05
CA LEU A 325 0.11 5.36 -26.53
C LEU A 325 0.77 6.25 -27.60
N THR A 326 0.01 6.97 -28.43
CA THR A 326 0.54 7.80 -29.53
C THR A 326 0.94 9.22 -29.13
N SER A 327 0.49 9.70 -27.98
CA SER A 327 0.88 11.03 -27.46
C SER A 327 2.39 11.18 -27.18
N THR A 328 3.11 10.06 -27.05
CA THR A 328 4.55 10.02 -26.75
C THR A 328 5.42 9.89 -27.99
N THR A 329 4.92 9.34 -29.09
CA THR A 329 5.68 9.29 -30.35
C THR A 329 5.75 10.65 -31.03
N ALA A 330 4.73 11.50 -30.87
CA ALA A 330 4.72 12.86 -31.42
C ALA A 330 5.63 13.85 -30.68
N SER A 331 5.90 13.64 -29.37
CA SER A 331 6.81 14.52 -28.60
C SER A 331 8.29 14.16 -28.79
N ALA A 332 8.60 12.91 -29.16
CA ALA A 332 9.96 12.47 -29.46
C ALA A 332 10.42 12.78 -30.90
N SER A 333 9.51 13.10 -31.82
CA SER A 333 9.83 13.37 -33.24
C SER A 333 9.93 14.87 -33.60
N GLY A 334 9.85 15.78 -32.62
CA GLY A 334 9.75 17.22 -32.86
C GLY A 334 11.04 18.04 -32.68
N ALA A 335 12.18 17.41 -32.37
CA ALA A 335 13.40 18.12 -31.97
C ALA A 335 14.53 18.16 -33.02
N ASP A 336 14.31 17.71 -34.26
CA ASP A 336 15.31 17.84 -35.34
C ASP A 336 14.66 18.34 -36.64
N SER A 337 14.65 19.67 -36.80
CA SER A 337 14.75 20.37 -38.11
C SER A 337 14.58 21.88 -37.93
N LYS A 338 15.64 22.54 -37.46
CA LYS A 338 15.95 23.92 -37.85
C LYS A 338 17.45 24.03 -38.15
N LEU A 339 17.78 23.73 -39.41
CA LEU A 339 18.74 24.46 -40.24
C LEU A 339 18.29 24.33 -41.69
#